data_AF-A0A920U0J7-F1
#
_entry.id   AF-A0A920U0J7-F1
#
_cell.length_a   1.000
_cell.length_b   1.000
_cell.length_c   1.000
_cell.angle_alpha   90.00
_cell.angle_beta   90.00
_cell.angle_gamma   90.00
#
_symmetry.space_group_name_H-M   'P 1'
#
loop_
_entity.id
_entity.type
_entity.pdbx_description
1 polymer ?
#
loop_
_entity_poly.entity_id
_entity_poly.type
_entity_poly.pdbx_seq_one_letter_code
_entity_poly.pdbx_strand_id
1 'polypeptide(L)' 'MIGCFAVAENLKLDVNLQELESARWFSKKDVQQLFAEQNQEFSAPRPIAIAHHLIRHWLDNS' A
#
# COMPACT_ATOMS: atom_id res chain seq x y z
N MET A 1 -13.42 10.00 -4.40
CA MET A 1 -12.78 8.70 -4.10
C MET A 1 -13.54 8.07 -2.95
N ILE A 2 -13.85 6.78 -3.02
CA ILE A 2 -14.46 6.02 -1.92
C ILE A 2 -13.37 5.06 -1.43
N GLY A 3 -13.02 5.14 -0.15
CA GLY A 3 -12.00 4.30 0.46
C GLY A 3 -12.63 3.04 1.06
N CYS A 4 -12.08 1.87 0.76
CA CYS A 4 -12.57 0.58 1.22
C CYS A 4 -11.42 -0.29 1.72
N PHE A 5 -11.70 -1.15 2.69
CA PHE A 5 -10.82 -2.27 3.04
C PHE A 5 -11.35 -3.55 2.38
N ALA A 6 -10.44 -4.38 1.90
CA ALA A 6 -10.75 -5.66 1.27
C ALA A 6 -9.79 -6.73 1.76
N VAL A 7 -10.25 -7.98 1.73
CA VAL A 7 -9.43 -9.16 2.02
C VAL A 7 -9.22 -9.90 0.71
N ALA A 8 -7.96 -10.18 0.38
CA ALA A 8 -7.64 -10.92 -0.83
C ALA A 8 -7.98 -12.40 -0.66
N GLU A 9 -8.65 -12.99 -1.65
CA GLU A 9 -8.97 -14.42 -1.66
C GLU A 9 -7.74 -15.30 -1.94
N ASN A 10 -6.73 -14.75 -2.62
CA ASN A 10 -5.45 -15.39 -2.89
C ASN A 10 -4.35 -14.36 -3.16
N LEU A 11 -3.09 -14.83 -3.26
CA LEU A 11 -1.90 -13.98 -3.44
C LEU A 11 -1.35 -13.95 -4.87
N LYS A 12 -2.00 -14.60 -5.84
CA LYS A 12 -1.55 -14.60 -7.23
C LYS A 12 -1.75 -13.21 -7.82
N LEU A 13 -0.69 -12.63 -8.37
CA LEU A 13 -0.72 -11.35 -9.06
C LEU A 13 -0.71 -11.57 -10.57
N ASP A 14 -1.67 -10.99 -11.27
CA ASP A 14 -1.72 -10.86 -12.72
C ASP A 14 -1.78 -9.36 -13.04
N VAL A 15 -0.61 -8.76 -13.29
CA VAL A 15 -0.45 -7.29 -13.31
C VAL A 15 -0.60 -6.79 -14.74
N ASN A 16 -1.59 -5.92 -14.97
CA ASN A 16 -1.75 -5.24 -16.24
C ASN A 16 -0.71 -4.12 -16.39
N LEU A 17 0.39 -4.42 -17.11
CA LEU A 17 1.49 -3.47 -17.31
C LEU A 17 1.17 -2.30 -18.27
N GLN A 18 0.01 -2.31 -18.93
CA GLN A 18 -0.45 -1.14 -19.70
C GLN A 18 -0.99 -0.03 -18.79
N GLU A 19 -1.48 -0.38 -17.60
CA GLU A 19 -2.05 0.56 -16.63
C GLU A 19 -1.09 0.83 -15.46
N LEU A 20 -0.44 -0.21 -14.95
CA LEU A 20 0.43 -0.15 -13.78
C LEU A 20 1.87 -0.48 -14.16
N GLU A 21 2.84 0.31 -13.71
CA GLU A 21 4.26 -0.02 -13.90
C GLU A 21 4.67 -1.26 -13.08
N SER A 22 4.15 -1.41 -11.86
CA SER A 22 4.39 -2.58 -11.02
C SER A 22 3.31 -2.75 -9.95
N ALA A 23 3.17 -3.98 -9.43
CA ALA A 23 2.37 -4.29 -8.26
C ALA A 23 3.01 -5.44 -7.48
N ARG A 24 3.06 -5.33 -6.15
CA ARG A 24 3.60 -6.36 -5.27
C ARG A 24 2.91 -6.35 -3.91
N TRP A 25 3.00 -7.47 -3.20
CA TRP A 25 2.61 -7.54 -1.80
C TRP A 25 3.70 -6.91 -0.92
N PHE A 26 3.29 -6.18 0.11
CA PHE A 26 4.18 -5.57 1.09
C PHE A 26 3.91 -6.19 2.46
N SER A 27 4.97 -6.54 3.19
CA SER A 27 4.82 -6.97 4.57
C SER A 27 4.47 -5.77 5.47
N LYS A 28 3.95 -6.05 6.66
CA LYS A 28 3.68 -5.00 7.65
C LYS A 28 4.94 -4.20 7.99
N LYS A 29 6.10 -4.86 8.04
CA LYS A 29 7.41 -4.23 8.28
C LYS A 29 7.79 -3.27 7.15
N ASP A 30 7.57 -3.65 5.90
CA ASP A 30 7.87 -2.79 4.75
C ASP A 30 7.04 -1.50 4.79
N VAL A 31 5.75 -1.62 5.16
CA VAL A 31 4.84 -0.47 5.29
C VAL A 31 5.21 0.38 6.51
N GLN A 32 5.69 -0.19 7.61
CA GLN A 32 6.24 0.61 8.73
C GLN A 32 7.45 1.44 8.29
N GLN A 33 8.38 0.82 7.56
CA GLN A 33 9.56 1.51 7.03
C GLN A 33 9.18 2.59 6.01
N LEU A 34 8.12 2.36 5.24
CA LEU A 34 7.55 3.33 4.30
C LEU A 34 7.13 4.62 5.01
N PHE A 35 6.41 4.52 6.13
CA PHE A 35 5.98 5.68 6.91
C PHE A 35 7.05 6.26 7.84
N ALA A 36 8.09 5.50 8.13
CA ALA A 36 9.27 6.00 8.83
C ALA A 36 10.27 6.70 7.88
N GLU A 37 9.96 6.79 6.58
CA GLU A 37 10.83 7.36 5.54
C GLU A 37 12.19 6.65 5.44
N GLN A 38 12.24 5.38 5.83
CA GLN A 38 13.45 4.54 5.81
C GLN A 38 13.57 3.68 4.56
N ASN A 39 12.65 3.86 3.59
CA ASN A 39 12.63 3.09 2.36
C ASN A 39 13.16 3.93 1.19
N GLN A 40 14.10 3.36 0.41
CA GLN A 40 14.73 4.04 -0.73
C GLN A 40 14.03 3.80 -2.06
N GLU A 41 13.21 2.75 -2.18
CA GLU A 41 12.56 2.39 -3.44
C GLU A 41 11.16 3.00 -3.61
N PHE A 42 10.42 3.19 -2.52
CA PHE A 42 9.03 3.65 -2.56
C PHE A 42 8.71 4.53 -1.35
N SER A 43 7.79 5.48 -1.53
CA SER A 43 7.38 6.45 -0.50
C SER A 43 5.87 6.39 -0.24
N ALA A 44 5.46 6.74 0.97
CA ALA A 44 4.05 6.82 1.31
C ALA A 44 3.36 7.93 0.47
N PRO A 45 2.08 7.76 0.10
CA PRO A 45 1.31 8.86 -0.47
C PRO A 45 1.29 10.07 0.47
N ARG A 46 1.07 11.27 -0.08
CA ARG A 46 1.00 12.50 0.73
C ARG A 46 -0.11 12.40 1.79
N PRO A 47 0.04 13.02 2.98
CA PRO A 47 -0.95 12.93 4.07
C PRO A 47 -2.38 13.34 3.72
N ILE A 48 -2.57 14.18 2.69
CA ILE A 48 -3.90 14.59 2.21
C ILE A 48 -4.61 13.52 1.36
N ALA A 49 -3.88 12.51 0.87
CA ALA A 49 -4.44 11.50 -0.03
C ALA A 49 -5.22 10.44 0.75
N ILE A 50 -6.38 10.04 0.22
CA ILE A 50 -7.18 8.96 0.83
C ILE A 50 -6.37 7.66 0.99
N ALA A 51 -5.46 7.37 0.05
CA ALA A 51 -4.56 6.22 0.12
C ALA A 51 -3.64 6.26 1.35
N HIS A 52 -3.14 7.44 1.73
CA HIS A 52 -2.31 7.58 2.94
C HIS A 52 -3.09 7.14 4.18
N HIS A 53 -4.32 7.63 4.32
CA HIS A 53 -5.17 7.29 5.46
C HIS A 53 -5.55 5.81 5.50
N LEU A 54 -5.87 5.20 4.36
CA LEU A 54 -6.19 3.77 4.30
C LEU A 54 -5.01 2.90 4.73
N ILE A 55 -3.81 3.17 4.20
CA ILE A 55 -2.62 2.37 4.53
C ILE A 55 -2.21 2.58 6.00
N ARG A 56 -2.26 3.83 6.51
CA ARG A 56 -1.99 4.13 7.92
C ARG A 56 -2.98 3.42 8.85
N HIS A 57 -4.28 3.49 8.55
CA HIS A 57 -5.31 2.83 9.35
C HIS A 57 -5.14 1.31 9.35
N TRP A 58 -4.85 0.70 8.20
CA TRP A 58 -4.52 -0.73 8.14
C TRP A 58 -3.30 -1.06 8.98
N LEU A 59 -2.25 -0.24 8.96
CA LEU A 59 -1.05 -0.49 9.74
C LEU A 59 -1.31 -0.47 11.25
N ASP A 60 -2.14 0.47 11.71
CA ASP A 60 -2.44 0.68 13.12
C ASP A 60 -3.46 -0.33 13.69
N ASN A 61 -4.29 -0.96 12.83
CA ASN A 61 -5.42 -1.83 13.25
C ASN A 61 -5.34 -3.28 12.75
N SER A 62 -4.26 -3.68 12.06
CA SER A 62 -4.01 -5.06 11.63
C SER A 62 -3.23 -5.89 12.63
#